data_AF-K0SSP9-F1
#
_entry.id   AF-K0SSP9-F1
#
_cell.length_a   1.000
_cell.length_b   1.000
_cell.length_c   1.000
_cell.angle_alpha   90.00
_cell.angle_beta   90.00
_cell.angle_gamma   90.00
#
_symmetry.space_group_name_H-M   'P 1'
#
loop_
_entity.id
_entity.type
_entity.pdbx_description
1 polymer ?
#
loop_
_entity_poly.entity_id
_entity_poly.type
_entity_poly.pdbx_seq_one_letter_code
_entity_poly.pdbx_strand_id
1 'polypeptide(L)'
;MDVLLETNLDDAVSGDVGFMTPIDEPGSEVGRRSCLWNGLIASAPGHPYLARTVQIVVNNIRNRYTGVDYDDMMCPDPVLSVSHTVDTLFTCGPCILGAGINDLLGRHMQTQFETGDVDLSISSRKRAMTNSRSISSSPSPHSQHMADGTPPRLRATSTGERLRRPRRRARRPATPRARPDR
;
A
#
# COMPACT_ATOMS: atom_id res chain seq x y z
N MET A 1 1.61 -9.83 -26.66
CA MET A 1 1.78 -8.71 -25.71
C MET A 1 1.96 -7.51 -26.60
N ASP A 2 0.89 -6.75 -26.78
CA ASP A 2 0.64 -6.04 -28.05
C ASP A 2 0.70 -4.53 -27.79
N VAL A 3 1.90 -4.09 -27.39
CA VAL A 3 2.20 -2.68 -27.12
C VAL A 3 3.08 -2.17 -28.26
N LEU A 4 2.55 -1.27 -29.08
CA LEU A 4 3.33 -0.53 -30.06
C LEU A 4 3.91 0.71 -29.38
N LEU A 5 5.24 0.80 -29.32
CA LEU A 5 5.92 2.03 -28.92
C LEU A 5 6.08 2.93 -30.14
N GLU A 6 5.52 4.13 -30.10
CA GLU A 6 5.64 5.12 -31.18
C GLU A 6 7.02 5.82 -31.21
N THR A 7 7.77 5.73 -30.11
CA THR A 7 9.09 6.36 -29.89
C THR A 7 10.03 5.42 -29.13
N ASN A 8 11.34 5.66 -29.16
CA ASN A 8 12.28 4.90 -28.33
C ASN A 8 12.09 5.25 -26.85
N LEU A 9 12.28 4.26 -25.97
CA LEU A 9 12.15 4.47 -24.53
C LEU A 9 13.18 5.48 -23.98
N ASP A 10 14.40 5.48 -24.52
CA ASP A 10 15.47 6.40 -24.14
C ASP A 10 15.19 7.86 -24.54
N ASP A 11 14.38 8.07 -25.59
CA ASP A 11 13.91 9.41 -26.02
C ASP A 11 12.70 9.86 -25.19
N ALA A 12 11.85 8.91 -24.77
CA ALA A 12 10.59 9.17 -24.07
C ALA A 12 10.73 9.28 -22.54
N VAL A 13 11.74 8.64 -21.94
CA VAL A 13 11.95 8.57 -20.50
C VAL A 13 13.31 9.14 -20.13
N SER A 14 13.32 10.35 -19.56
CA SER A 14 14.55 10.99 -19.07
C SER A 14 15.22 10.17 -17.96
N GLY A 15 16.55 10.14 -17.93
CA GLY A 15 17.35 9.33 -17.01
C GLY A 15 17.26 9.71 -15.53
N ASP A 16 16.56 10.81 -15.19
CA ASP A 16 16.24 11.24 -13.83
C ASP A 16 14.86 10.74 -13.33
N VAL A 17 14.06 10.10 -14.20
CA VAL A 17 12.74 9.55 -13.85
C VAL A 17 12.89 8.35 -12.91
N GLY A 18 12.65 8.58 -11.62
CA GLY A 18 12.69 7.51 -10.61
C GLY A 18 11.57 6.48 -10.73
N PHE A 19 10.40 6.88 -11.26
CA PHE A 19 9.26 6.01 -11.50
C PHE A 19 8.27 6.63 -12.50
N MET A 20 7.78 5.83 -13.44
CA MET A 20 6.73 6.17 -14.40
C MET A 20 5.88 4.93 -14.70
N THR A 21 4.57 5.15 -14.83
CA THR A 21 3.59 4.16 -15.30
C THR A 21 2.49 4.96 -16.01
N PRO A 22 1.98 4.51 -17.17
CA PRO A 22 0.84 5.16 -17.80
C PRO A 22 -0.42 5.00 -16.95
N ILE A 23 -1.34 5.96 -17.07
CA ILE A 23 -2.67 5.87 -16.46
C ILE A 23 -3.49 4.86 -17.28
N ASP A 24 -4.26 4.00 -16.61
CA ASP A 24 -5.07 2.97 -17.26
C ASP A 24 -6.41 3.57 -17.76
N GLU A 25 -6.41 4.09 -18.99
CA GLU A 25 -7.56 4.79 -19.60
C GLU A 25 -8.18 4.06 -20.82
N PRO A 26 -8.80 2.87 -20.65
CA PRO A 26 -9.60 2.28 -21.70
C PRO A 26 -10.95 3.02 -21.83
N GLY A 27 -11.00 3.98 -22.76
CA GLY A 27 -12.24 4.60 -23.29
C GLY A 27 -13.14 5.25 -22.23
N SER A 28 -12.69 6.37 -21.65
CA SER A 28 -13.37 7.12 -20.59
C SER A 28 -14.87 7.31 -20.83
N GLU A 29 -15.72 6.89 -19.89
CA GLU A 29 -16.21 7.70 -18.74
C GLU A 29 -16.66 6.80 -17.54
N VAL A 30 -16.83 7.24 -16.28
CA VAL A 30 -16.38 8.45 -15.54
C VAL A 30 -15.79 7.99 -14.18
N GLY A 31 -14.69 8.61 -13.73
CA GLY A 31 -14.41 8.85 -12.30
C GLY A 31 -13.90 7.70 -11.41
N ARG A 32 -12.98 8.04 -10.49
CA ARG A 32 -12.53 7.22 -9.35
C ARG A 32 -11.77 5.92 -9.68
N ARG A 33 -11.09 5.83 -10.83
CA ARG A 33 -10.19 4.71 -11.11
C ARG A 33 -8.78 5.04 -10.60
N SER A 34 -8.41 4.46 -9.47
CA SER A 34 -7.05 4.47 -8.91
C SER A 34 -6.12 3.45 -9.60
N CYS A 35 -6.44 3.05 -10.83
CA CYS A 35 -5.76 1.96 -11.52
C CYS A 35 -4.69 2.55 -12.44
N LEU A 36 -3.51 1.94 -12.40
CA LEU A 36 -2.34 2.36 -13.16
C LEU A 36 -1.91 1.19 -14.03
N TRP A 37 -1.60 1.46 -15.29
CA TRP A 37 -1.41 0.39 -16.27
C TRP A 37 -0.12 -0.36 -15.99
N ASN A 38 -0.25 -1.58 -15.46
CA ASN A 38 0.86 -2.44 -15.06
C ASN A 38 1.55 -3.16 -16.25
N GLY A 39 1.15 -2.86 -17.50
CA GLY A 39 1.75 -3.41 -18.71
C GLY A 39 3.07 -2.74 -19.12
N LEU A 40 3.28 -1.47 -18.73
CA LEU A 40 4.52 -0.72 -18.94
C LEU A 40 4.85 0.07 -17.67
N ILE A 41 5.95 -0.28 -17.01
CA ILE A 41 6.42 0.41 -15.81
C ILE A 41 7.92 0.68 -15.98
N ALA A 42 8.31 1.95 -15.91
CA ALA A 42 9.71 2.35 -15.71
C ALA A 42 9.92 2.67 -14.23
N SER A 43 10.97 2.14 -13.63
CA SER A 43 11.23 2.30 -12.19
C SER A 43 12.71 2.13 -11.90
N ALA A 44 13.25 3.02 -11.07
CA ALA A 44 14.54 2.80 -10.44
C ALA A 44 14.51 1.49 -9.62
N PRO A 45 15.64 0.76 -9.51
CA PRO A 45 15.73 -0.43 -8.67
C PRO A 45 15.35 -0.12 -7.21
N GLY A 46 14.46 -0.94 -6.63
CA GLY A 46 14.00 -0.77 -5.25
C GLY A 46 13.07 0.42 -5.00
N HIS A 47 12.47 1.02 -6.04
CA HIS A 47 11.55 2.15 -5.86
C HIS A 47 10.41 1.81 -4.89
N PRO A 48 10.11 2.67 -3.89
CA PRO A 48 9.25 2.30 -2.78
C PRO A 48 7.79 2.03 -3.18
N TYR A 49 7.32 2.60 -4.30
CA TYR A 49 6.01 2.27 -4.90
C TYR A 49 5.89 0.79 -5.29
N LEU A 50 6.88 0.26 -6.03
CA LEU A 50 6.88 -1.16 -6.39
C LEU A 50 7.12 -2.04 -5.17
N ALA A 51 8.02 -1.65 -4.27
CA ALA A 51 8.26 -2.38 -3.03
C ALA A 51 6.97 -2.52 -2.20
N ARG A 52 6.18 -1.45 -2.08
CA ARG A 52 4.90 -1.46 -1.36
C ARG A 52 3.84 -2.29 -2.08
N THR A 53 3.69 -2.12 -3.39
CA THR A 53 2.74 -2.89 -4.21
C THR A 53 3.03 -4.38 -4.13
N VAL A 54 4.30 -4.79 -4.30
CA VAL A 54 4.73 -6.20 -4.18
C VAL A 54 4.49 -6.73 -2.77
N GLN A 55 4.75 -5.94 -1.72
CA GLN A 55 4.44 -6.32 -0.34
C GLN A 55 2.94 -6.63 -0.16
N ILE A 56 2.06 -5.77 -0.68
CA ILE A 56 0.61 -5.95 -0.63
C ILE A 56 0.20 -7.23 -1.39
N VAL A 57 0.61 -7.37 -2.65
CA VAL A 57 0.27 -8.55 -3.49
C VAL A 57 0.75 -9.86 -2.83
N VAL A 58 1.98 -9.90 -2.31
CA VAL A 58 2.52 -11.08 -1.62
C VAL A 58 1.72 -11.40 -0.34
N ASN A 59 1.27 -10.39 0.40
CA ASN A 59 0.41 -10.59 1.57
C ASN A 59 -0.98 -11.12 1.18
N ASN A 60 -1.61 -10.52 0.16
CA ASN A 60 -2.91 -10.93 -0.36
C ASN A 60 -2.90 -12.42 -0.79
N ILE A 61 -1.87 -12.83 -1.54
CA ILE A 61 -1.69 -14.23 -1.98
C ILE A 61 -1.44 -15.16 -0.79
N ARG A 62 -0.55 -14.79 0.14
CA ARG A 62 -0.22 -15.63 1.32
C ARG A 62 -1.42 -15.84 2.24
N ASN A 63 -2.19 -14.79 2.46
CA ASN A 63 -3.38 -14.81 3.32
C ASN A 63 -4.64 -15.33 2.61
N ARG A 64 -4.60 -15.48 1.28
CA ARG A 64 -5.71 -15.94 0.41
C ARG A 64 -6.91 -14.98 0.43
N TYR A 65 -6.62 -13.72 0.20
CA TYR A 65 -7.64 -12.66 0.14
C TYR A 65 -8.70 -12.96 -0.93
N THR A 66 -9.92 -12.57 -0.58
CA THR A 66 -11.15 -12.66 -1.38
C THR A 66 -11.68 -11.26 -1.67
N GLY A 67 -12.72 -11.12 -2.49
CA GLY A 67 -13.42 -9.84 -2.72
C GLY A 67 -13.65 -9.03 -1.44
N VAL A 68 -14.14 -9.68 -0.38
CA VAL A 68 -14.42 -9.05 0.92
C VAL A 68 -13.15 -8.49 1.58
N ASP A 69 -12.02 -9.21 1.51
CA ASP A 69 -10.75 -8.72 2.07
C ASP A 69 -10.19 -7.53 1.26
N TYR A 70 -10.51 -7.42 -0.03
CA TYR A 70 -10.20 -6.23 -0.84
C TYR A 70 -11.08 -5.04 -0.44
N ASP A 71 -12.37 -5.27 -0.22
CA ASP A 71 -13.31 -4.23 0.22
C ASP A 71 -12.91 -3.65 1.58
N ASP A 72 -12.54 -4.51 2.53
CA ASP A 72 -12.05 -4.11 3.87
C ASP A 72 -10.78 -3.25 3.78
N MET A 73 -9.87 -3.52 2.84
CA MET A 73 -8.69 -2.67 2.60
C MET A 73 -9.05 -1.29 2.03
N MET A 74 -10.19 -1.16 1.34
CA MET A 74 -10.64 0.09 0.70
C MET A 74 -11.62 0.89 1.58
N CYS A 75 -11.78 0.52 2.85
CA CYS A 75 -12.52 1.31 3.85
C CYS A 75 -11.87 2.68 4.13
N PRO A 76 -12.65 3.71 4.53
CA PRO A 76 -14.04 3.64 5.00
C PRO A 76 -15.13 3.66 3.93
N ASP A 77 -14.88 4.26 2.76
CA ASP A 77 -15.92 4.54 1.75
C ASP A 77 -15.57 3.92 0.37
N PRO A 78 -15.56 2.57 0.25
CA PRO A 78 -15.14 1.89 -0.97
C PRO A 78 -16.18 1.96 -2.08
N VAL A 79 -15.72 2.20 -3.30
CA VAL A 79 -16.46 2.01 -4.55
C VAL A 79 -16.36 0.54 -4.95
N LEU A 80 -17.38 -0.24 -4.60
CA LEU A 80 -17.41 -1.69 -4.77
C LEU A 80 -17.73 -2.16 -6.20
N SER A 81 -18.20 -1.27 -7.08
CA SER A 81 -18.63 -1.63 -8.44
C SER A 81 -17.51 -2.22 -9.29
N VAL A 82 -16.26 -1.80 -9.08
CA VAL A 82 -15.09 -2.30 -9.81
C VAL A 82 -14.51 -3.55 -9.14
N SER A 83 -14.41 -3.59 -7.80
CA SER A 83 -13.86 -4.77 -7.09
C SER A 83 -14.71 -6.01 -7.38
N HIS A 84 -16.02 -5.95 -7.13
CA HIS A 84 -16.92 -7.10 -7.29
C HIS A 84 -17.10 -7.58 -8.73
N THR A 85 -16.84 -6.71 -9.71
CA THR A 85 -16.90 -7.11 -11.13
C THR A 85 -15.61 -7.81 -11.57
N VAL A 86 -14.44 -7.41 -11.05
CA VAL A 86 -13.13 -7.93 -11.49
C VAL A 86 -12.10 -7.97 -10.35
N ASP A 87 -12.29 -8.87 -9.37
CA ASP A 87 -11.41 -9.09 -8.21
C ASP A 87 -9.90 -9.21 -8.58
N THR A 88 -9.59 -9.70 -9.77
CA THR A 88 -8.20 -9.90 -10.24
C THR A 88 -7.44 -8.58 -10.39
N LEU A 89 -8.13 -7.46 -10.68
CA LEU A 89 -7.52 -6.13 -10.77
C LEU A 89 -6.92 -5.68 -9.43
N PHE A 90 -7.55 -6.04 -8.31
CA PHE A 90 -7.10 -5.76 -6.94
C PHE A 90 -6.27 -6.88 -6.33
N THR A 91 -6.28 -8.08 -6.92
CA THR A 91 -5.40 -9.18 -6.52
C THR A 91 -3.96 -8.95 -6.99
N CYS A 92 -3.76 -8.67 -8.27
CA CYS A 92 -2.44 -8.52 -8.91
C CYS A 92 -2.41 -7.64 -10.18
N GLY A 93 -3.54 -7.01 -10.54
CA GLY A 93 -3.69 -6.23 -11.76
C GLY A 93 -3.34 -4.73 -11.64
N PRO A 94 -3.84 -3.88 -12.54
CA PRO A 94 -3.53 -2.45 -12.57
C PRO A 94 -4.06 -1.66 -11.35
N CYS A 95 -5.15 -2.11 -10.73
CA CYS A 95 -5.76 -1.39 -9.60
C CYS A 95 -4.98 -1.58 -8.30
N ILE A 96 -4.35 -2.74 -8.05
CA ILE A 96 -3.51 -2.92 -6.84
C ILE A 96 -2.21 -2.12 -6.89
N LEU A 97 -1.70 -1.79 -8.09
CA LEU A 97 -0.55 -0.91 -8.28
C LEU A 97 -0.85 0.50 -7.74
N GLY A 98 -1.86 1.17 -8.29
CA GLY A 98 -2.21 2.52 -7.83
C GLY A 98 -2.75 2.54 -6.40
N ALA A 99 -3.46 1.49 -5.96
CA ALA A 99 -3.86 1.35 -4.56
C ALA A 99 -2.67 1.27 -3.60
N GLY A 100 -1.63 0.51 -3.94
CA GLY A 100 -0.39 0.42 -3.16
C GLY A 100 0.45 1.70 -3.19
N ILE A 101 0.38 2.48 -4.27
CA ILE A 101 0.97 3.83 -4.32
C ILE A 101 0.20 4.78 -3.39
N ASN A 102 -1.13 4.86 -3.51
CA ASN A 102 -1.96 5.73 -2.68
C ASN A 102 -1.77 5.49 -1.20
N ASP A 103 -1.78 4.23 -0.76
CA ASP A 103 -1.50 3.85 0.62
C ASP A 103 -0.10 4.32 1.08
N LEU A 104 0.94 4.18 0.24
CA LEU A 104 2.27 4.75 0.54
C LEU A 104 2.30 6.29 0.57
N LEU A 105 1.37 6.95 -0.12
CA LEU A 105 1.18 8.40 -0.11
C LEU A 105 0.30 8.89 1.06
N GLY A 106 -0.30 7.98 1.84
CA GLY A 106 -1.30 8.33 2.86
C GLY A 106 -2.63 8.83 2.27
N ARG A 107 -2.90 8.49 1.01
CA ARG A 107 -4.17 8.75 0.31
C ARG A 107 -5.08 7.53 0.44
N HIS A 108 -6.38 7.71 0.18
CA HIS A 108 -7.31 6.58 0.10
C HIS A 108 -6.89 5.65 -1.04
N MET A 109 -6.98 4.33 -0.88
CA MET A 109 -6.51 3.38 -1.90
C MET A 109 -7.18 3.59 -3.28
N GLN A 110 -8.42 4.09 -3.28
CA GLN A 110 -9.17 4.46 -4.48
C GLN A 110 -9.05 5.94 -4.93
N THR A 111 -8.08 6.71 -4.40
CA THR A 111 -7.81 8.07 -4.91
C THR A 111 -7.33 8.02 -6.36
N GLN A 112 -7.86 8.89 -7.21
CA GLN A 112 -7.46 9.01 -8.61
C GLN A 112 -6.05 9.63 -8.71
N PHE A 113 -5.32 9.29 -9.77
CA PHE A 113 -4.04 9.90 -10.12
C PHE A 113 -4.24 10.92 -11.24
N GLU A 114 -3.59 12.07 -11.10
CA GLU A 114 -3.39 13.04 -12.20
C GLU A 114 -1.95 12.97 -12.73
N THR A 115 -1.73 13.42 -13.97
CA THR A 115 -0.38 13.49 -14.55
C THR A 115 0.53 14.38 -13.70
N GLY A 116 1.59 13.81 -13.12
CA GLY A 116 2.55 14.50 -12.25
C GLY A 116 2.34 14.30 -10.74
N ASP A 117 1.23 13.69 -10.30
CA ASP A 117 0.94 13.43 -8.87
C ASP A 117 2.07 12.71 -8.13
N VAL A 118 2.69 11.79 -8.85
CA VAL A 118 3.69 10.84 -8.35
C VAL A 118 4.99 11.54 -7.94
N ASP A 119 5.36 12.59 -8.66
CA ASP A 119 6.66 13.29 -8.56
C ASP A 119 6.68 14.32 -7.41
N LEU A 120 5.57 15.03 -7.22
CA LEU A 120 5.39 16.04 -6.16
C LEU A 120 5.53 15.46 -4.75
N SER A 121 5.17 14.19 -4.56
CA SER A 121 5.09 13.56 -3.23
C SER A 121 6.46 13.20 -2.63
N ILE A 122 7.45 12.82 -3.46
CA ILE A 122 8.82 12.52 -3.03
C ILE A 122 9.52 13.82 -2.63
N SER A 123 9.34 14.87 -3.43
CA SER A 123 9.84 16.23 -3.15
C SER A 123 9.29 16.78 -1.84
N SER A 124 8.00 16.55 -1.56
CA SER A 124 7.35 16.96 -0.31
C SER A 124 7.91 16.22 0.91
N ARG A 125 8.13 14.90 0.81
CA ARG A 125 8.78 14.11 1.88
C ARG A 125 10.24 14.53 2.13
N LYS A 126 11.02 14.80 1.08
CA LYS A 126 12.37 15.36 1.20
C LYS A 126 12.34 16.70 1.96
N ARG A 127 11.44 17.62 1.61
CA ARG A 127 11.28 18.91 2.31
C ARG A 127 10.91 18.73 3.79
N ALA A 128 9.96 17.84 4.11
CA ALA A 128 9.57 17.55 5.49
C ALA A 128 10.73 16.96 6.32
N MET A 129 11.49 16.01 5.77
CA MET A 129 12.68 15.46 6.42
C MET A 129 13.79 16.51 6.62
N THR A 130 14.02 17.40 5.65
CA THR A 130 14.99 18.49 5.78
C THR A 130 14.57 19.49 6.87
N ASN A 131 13.30 19.89 6.90
CA ASN A 131 12.78 20.88 7.85
C ASN A 131 12.67 20.34 9.30
N SER A 132 12.66 19.02 9.48
CA SER A 132 12.72 18.39 10.81
C SER A 132 14.14 18.32 11.40
N ARG A 133 15.19 18.38 10.57
CA ARG A 133 16.59 18.41 11.03
C ARG A 133 17.07 19.79 11.49
N SER A 134 16.50 20.87 10.94
CA SER A 134 16.82 22.25 11.32
C SER A 134 16.32 22.65 12.72
N ILE A 135 15.43 21.88 13.33
CA ILE A 135 14.85 22.16 14.65
C ILE A 135 15.68 21.53 15.80
N SER A 136 16.61 20.60 15.49
CA SER A 136 17.37 19.85 16.52
C SER A 136 18.71 20.48 16.93
N SER A 137 18.98 21.74 16.56
CA SER A 137 20.24 22.44 16.90
C SER A 137 20.03 23.66 17.80
N SER A 138 19.54 23.43 19.02
CA SER A 138 19.56 24.42 20.11
C SER A 138 20.44 23.92 21.26
N PRO A 139 21.55 24.61 21.60
CA PRO A 139 22.42 24.19 22.69
C PRO A 139 21.80 24.57 24.05
N SER A 140 21.63 23.58 24.94
CA SER A 140 21.18 23.81 26.32
C SER A 140 22.35 24.19 27.25
N PRO A 141 22.23 25.24 28.08
CA PRO A 141 23.20 25.54 29.12
C PRO A 141 22.90 24.81 30.45
N HIS A 142 23.97 24.51 31.21
CA HIS A 142 23.95 24.17 32.65
C HIS A 142 23.26 25.29 33.49
N SER A 143 22.80 25.12 34.75
CA SER A 143 23.14 24.17 35.81
C SER A 143 22.08 24.10 36.94
N GLN A 144 22.10 23.01 37.73
CA GLN A 144 21.75 22.88 39.17
C GLN A 144 20.43 23.44 39.75
N HIS A 145 19.64 22.53 40.36
CA HIS A 145 19.33 22.63 41.81
C HIS A 145 19.00 21.24 42.41
N MET A 146 19.34 21.02 43.68
CA MET A 146 18.97 19.82 44.45
C MET A 146 17.81 20.11 45.41
N ALA A 147 16.95 19.10 45.65
CA ALA A 147 16.56 18.54 46.97
C ALA A 147 15.18 17.84 46.97
N ASP A 148 15.06 16.85 47.86
CA ASP A 148 13.86 16.29 48.50
C ASP A 148 12.67 15.71 47.69
N GLY A 149 12.53 14.37 47.81
CA GLY A 149 11.57 13.84 48.79
C GLY A 149 10.25 13.25 48.28
N THR A 150 10.00 11.99 48.69
CA THR A 150 8.71 11.25 48.73
C THR A 150 8.34 10.40 47.49
N PRO A 151 8.22 9.06 47.64
CA PRO A 151 7.77 8.17 46.58
C PRO A 151 6.23 7.88 46.64
N PRO A 152 5.45 8.17 45.59
CA PRO A 152 4.06 7.74 45.51
C PRO A 152 3.91 6.30 45.00
N ARG A 153 3.54 5.42 45.93
CA ARG A 153 2.81 4.15 45.80
C ARG A 153 2.45 3.65 44.38
N LEU A 154 2.86 2.41 44.13
CA LEU A 154 2.25 1.45 43.21
C LEU A 154 0.70 1.52 43.21
N ARG A 155 0.11 1.64 42.01
CA ARG A 155 -1.29 1.28 41.79
C ARG A 155 -1.41 0.40 40.56
N ALA A 156 -1.59 -0.90 40.77
CA ALA A 156 -1.94 -1.83 39.71
C ALA A 156 -3.41 -1.62 39.33
N THR A 157 -3.68 -1.37 38.05
CA THR A 157 -5.02 -1.53 37.47
C THR A 157 -4.98 -2.67 36.46
N SER A 158 -5.43 -3.83 36.92
CA SER A 158 -5.64 -5.00 36.09
C SER A 158 -6.92 -4.85 35.25
N THR A 159 -6.77 -4.56 33.96
CA THR A 159 -7.87 -4.68 32.98
C THR A 159 -7.52 -5.81 32.01
N GLY A 160 -8.03 -7.00 32.31
CA GLY A 160 -7.72 -8.21 31.55
C GLY A 160 -8.58 -8.34 30.30
N GLU A 161 -8.07 -7.88 29.16
CA GLU A 161 -8.65 -8.25 27.87
C GLU A 161 -8.29 -9.70 27.50
N ARG A 162 -9.26 -10.60 27.67
CA ARG A 162 -9.15 -11.98 27.18
C ARG A 162 -9.16 -11.99 25.66
N LEU A 163 -7.97 -12.01 25.07
CA LEU A 163 -7.78 -12.26 23.64
C LEU A 163 -8.38 -13.63 23.26
N ARG A 164 -9.63 -13.62 22.77
CA ARG A 164 -10.34 -14.82 22.31
C ARG A 164 -9.68 -15.32 21.03
N ARG A 165 -8.73 -16.25 21.16
CA ARG A 165 -8.13 -16.97 20.02
C ARG A 165 -9.25 -17.55 19.14
N PRO A 166 -9.28 -17.29 17.82
CA PRO A 166 -10.24 -17.92 16.94
C PRO A 166 -10.01 -19.44 16.93
N ARG A 167 -11.10 -20.20 17.13
CA ARG A 167 -11.07 -21.67 17.05
C ARG A 167 -10.62 -22.08 15.65
N ARG A 168 -9.43 -22.70 15.53
CA ARG A 168 -9.03 -23.44 14.33
C ARG A 168 -10.10 -24.50 14.04
N ARG A 169 -10.94 -24.29 13.01
CA ARG A 169 -11.80 -25.35 12.47
C ARG A 169 -10.88 -26.45 11.96
N ALA A 170 -10.98 -27.64 12.56
CA ALA A 170 -10.28 -28.82 12.07
C ALA A 170 -10.73 -29.09 10.63
N ARG A 171 -9.75 -29.17 9.71
CA ARG A 171 -10.02 -29.63 8.34
C ARG A 171 -10.52 -31.07 8.41
N ARG A 172 -11.71 -31.35 7.89
CA ARG A 172 -12.14 -32.72 7.60
C ARG A 172 -11.13 -33.35 6.62
N PRO A 173 -10.71 -34.61 6.80
CA PRO A 173 -9.93 -35.31 5.79
C PRO A 173 -10.76 -35.45 4.51
N ALA A 174 -10.11 -35.31 3.36
CA ALA A 174 -10.77 -35.45 2.07
C ALA A 174 -11.07 -36.94 1.80
N THR A 175 -12.33 -37.26 1.50
CA THR A 175 -12.73 -38.61 1.08
C THR A 175 -12.07 -38.93 -0.26
N PRO A 176 -11.35 -40.06 -0.42
CA PRO A 176 -10.79 -40.43 -1.70
C PRO A 176 -11.92 -40.76 -2.70
N ARG A 177 -11.90 -40.14 -3.88
CA ARG A 177 -12.77 -40.53 -4.99
C ARG A 177 -12.31 -41.90 -5.50
N ALA A 178 -13.24 -42.85 -5.56
CA ALA A 178 -13.01 -44.12 -6.23
C ALA A 178 -12.65 -43.88 -7.71
N ARG A 179 -11.68 -44.64 -8.24
CA ARG A 179 -11.46 -44.73 -9.68
C ARG A 179 -12.54 -45.65 -10.27
N PRO A 180 -13.05 -45.36 -11.48
CA PRO A 180 -13.82 -46.35 -12.23
C PRO A 180 -12.86 -47.42 -12.77
N ASP A 181 -13.22 -48.69 -12.58
CA ASP A 181 -12.51 -49.81 -13.19
C ASP A 181 -12.70 -49.82 -14.71
N ARG A 182 -11.69 -50.34 -15.42
CA ARG A 182 -11.67 -50.63 -16.86
C ARG A 182 -11.02 -51.99 -17.07
#